data_AF-A0A1G2ZFM4-F1
#
_entry.id   AF-A0A1G2ZFM4-F1
#
_cell.length_a   1.000
_cell.length_b   1.000
_cell.length_c   1.000
_cell.angle_alpha   90.00
_cell.angle_beta   90.00
_cell.angle_gamma   90.00
#
_symmetry.space_group_name_H-M   'P 1'
#
loop_
_entity.id
_entity.type
_entity.pdbx_description
1 polymer ?
#
loop_
_entity_poly.entity_id
_entity_poly.type
_entity_poly.pdbx_seq_one_letter_code
_entity_poly.pdbx_strand_id
1 'polypeptide(L)'
;MKHEQHVTALINELMNLSIQEKDHAANTFLQWFVTEQVEEESSAQAVVDKLKLAGDSGVAWFMLDGELSQRVFVPPAAPAP
;
A
#
# COMPACT_ATOMS: atom_id res chain seq x y z
N MET A 1 6.74 -4.79 3.37
CA MET A 1 6.57 -5.58 2.12
C MET A 1 5.73 -6.82 2.29
N LYS A 2 6.14 -7.83 3.08
CA LYS A 2 5.35 -9.09 3.16
C LYS A 2 3.89 -8.89 3.57
N HIS A 3 3.62 -7.93 4.47
CA HIS A 3 2.27 -7.60 4.87
C HIS A 3 1.46 -7.01 3.71
N GLU A 4 1.93 -5.93 3.08
CA GLU A 4 1.24 -5.33 1.93
C GLU A 4 1.01 -6.31 0.78
N GLN A 5 2.01 -7.12 0.43
CA GLN A 5 1.88 -8.14 -0.61
C GLN A 5 0.82 -9.19 -0.26
N HIS A 6 0.66 -9.51 1.02
CA HIS A 6 -0.39 -10.41 1.49
C HIS A 6 -1.78 -9.76 1.35
N VAL A 7 -1.93 -8.49 1.73
CA VAL A 7 -3.18 -7.73 1.57
C VAL A 7 -3.56 -7.60 0.10
N THR A 8 -2.62 -7.27 -0.78
CA THR A 8 -2.82 -7.23 -2.23
C THR A 8 -3.26 -8.59 -2.78
N ALA A 9 -2.69 -9.70 -2.29
CA ALA A 9 -3.14 -11.03 -2.69
C ALA A 9 -4.61 -11.29 -2.31
N LEU A 10 -5.02 -10.93 -1.10
CA LEU A 10 -6.40 -11.08 -0.64
C LEU A 10 -7.38 -10.24 -1.48
N ILE A 11 -7.01 -9.00 -1.82
CA ILE A 11 -7.85 -8.13 -2.67
C ILE A 11 -7.97 -8.70 -4.08
N ASN A 12 -6.89 -9.25 -4.64
CA ASN A 12 -6.92 -9.90 -5.95
C ASN A 12 -7.80 -11.16 -5.94
N GLU A 13 -7.77 -11.95 -4.86
CA GLU A 13 -8.66 -13.10 -4.69
C GLU A 13 -10.14 -12.69 -4.64
N LEU A 14 -10.47 -11.62 -3.91
CA LEU A 14 -11.83 -11.05 -3.87
C LEU A 14 -12.27 -10.52 -5.24
N MET A 15 -11.36 -9.85 -5.97
CA MET A 15 -11.63 -9.35 -7.32
C MET A 15 -11.95 -10.50 -8.28
N ASN A 16 -11.14 -11.56 -8.26
CA ASN A 16 -11.38 -12.76 -9.07
C ASN A 16 -12.71 -13.42 -8.73
N LEU A 17 -13.05 -13.51 -7.43
CA LEU A 17 -14.32 -14.06 -6.98
C LEU A 17 -15.51 -13.22 -7.48
N SER A 18 -15.43 -11.89 -7.42
CA SER A 18 -16.49 -11.00 -7.94
C SER A 18 -16.77 -11.23 -9.42
N ILE A 19 -15.72 -11.48 -10.22
CA ILE A 19 -15.84 -11.75 -11.66
C ILE A 19 -16.47 -13.13 -11.89
N GLN A 20 -16.03 -14.13 -11.14
CA GLN A 20 -16.55 -15.50 -11.23
C GLN A 20 -18.06 -15.55 -10.93
N GLU A 21 -18.49 -14.86 -9.87
CA GLU A 21 -19.88 -14.79 -9.44
C GLU A 21 -20.72 -13.79 -10.26
N LYS A 22 -20.09 -13.05 -11.18
CA LYS A 22 -20.70 -11.94 -11.94
C LYS A 22 -21.30 -10.85 -11.03
N ASP A 23 -20.71 -10.65 -9.86
CA ASP A 23 -21.09 -9.59 -8.94
C ASP A 23 -20.41 -8.28 -9.37
N HIS A 24 -21.08 -7.56 -10.27
CA HIS A 24 -20.60 -6.28 -10.80
C HIS A 24 -20.54 -5.18 -9.75
N ALA A 25 -21.37 -5.25 -8.69
CA ALA A 25 -21.35 -4.26 -7.63
C ALA A 25 -20.11 -4.44 -6.76
N ALA A 26 -19.82 -5.66 -6.32
CA ALA A 26 -18.59 -5.99 -5.61
C ALA A 26 -17.35 -5.71 -6.46
N ASN A 27 -17.39 -5.99 -7.76
CA ASN A 27 -16.27 -5.67 -8.66
C ASN A 27 -15.94 -4.18 -8.66
N THR A 28 -16.93 -3.31 -8.90
CA THR A 28 -16.76 -1.85 -8.90
C THR A 28 -16.26 -1.36 -7.55
N PHE A 29 -16.83 -1.86 -6.45
CA PHE A 29 -16.38 -1.52 -5.10
C PHE A 29 -14.91 -1.89 -4.86
N LEU A 30 -14.48 -3.08 -5.30
CA LEU A 30 -13.11 -3.57 -5.12
C LEU A 30 -12.08 -2.83 -5.98
N GLN A 31 -12.47 -2.16 -7.07
CA GLN A 31 -11.51 -1.41 -7.90
C GLN A 31 -10.79 -0.29 -7.13
N TRP A 32 -11.48 0.34 -6.18
CA TRP A 32 -10.87 1.35 -5.32
C TRP A 32 -9.74 0.72 -4.47
N PHE A 33 -9.99 -0.43 -3.85
CA PHE A 33 -8.99 -1.13 -3.04
C PHE A 33 -7.79 -1.60 -3.85
N VAL A 34 -8.01 -2.06 -5.09
CA VAL A 34 -6.90 -2.40 -6.01
C VAL A 34 -6.03 -1.18 -6.27
N THR A 35 -6.64 -0.03 -6.52
CA THR A 35 -5.91 1.22 -6.79
C THR A 35 -5.16 1.68 -5.55
N GLU A 36 -5.80 1.63 -4.38
CA GLU A 36 -5.18 2.00 -3.11
C GLU A 36 -3.96 1.13 -2.77
N GLN A 37 -4.04 -0.19 -2.99
CA GLN A 37 -2.90 -1.08 -2.73
C GLN A 37 -1.67 -0.78 -3.59
N VAL A 38 -1.85 -0.23 -4.81
CA VAL A 38 -0.71 0.18 -5.65
C VAL A 38 0.05 1.34 -4.99
N GLU A 39 -0.67 2.30 -4.42
CA GLU A 39 -0.09 3.43 -3.70
C GLU A 39 0.56 2.99 -2.38
N GLU A 40 -0.10 2.11 -1.62
CA GLU A 40 0.41 1.59 -0.35
C GLU A 40 1.71 0.76 -0.55
N GLU A 41 1.74 -0.14 -1.54
CA GLU A 41 2.96 -0.90 -1.84
C GLU A 41 4.10 0.00 -2.31
N SER A 42 3.81 1.01 -3.15
CA SER A 42 4.79 2.00 -3.59
C SER A 42 5.38 2.78 -2.41
N SER A 43 4.52 3.25 -1.50
CA SER A 43 4.93 3.97 -0.28
C SER A 43 5.79 3.10 0.63
N ALA A 44 5.38 1.85 0.88
CA ALA A 44 6.12 0.91 1.70
C ALA A 44 7.48 0.55 1.06
N GLN A 45 7.51 0.35 -0.25
CA GLN A 45 8.73 0.02 -0.98
C GLN A 45 9.73 1.18 -0.96
N ALA A 46 9.27 2.42 -1.13
CA ALA A 46 10.11 3.61 -1.03
C ALA A 46 10.81 3.73 0.34
N VAL A 47 10.11 3.43 1.43
CA VAL A 47 10.72 3.40 2.78
C VAL A 47 11.76 2.29 2.87
N VAL A 48 11.44 1.08 2.39
CA VAL A 48 12.37 -0.05 2.39
C VAL A 48 13.64 0.25 1.60
N ASP A 49 13.55 0.94 0.47
CA ASP A 49 14.73 1.28 -0.32
C ASP A 49 15.59 2.36 0.34
N LYS A 50 14.99 3.33 1.04
CA LYS A 50 15.74 4.26 1.89
C LYS A 50 16.46 3.55 3.04
N LEU A 51 15.81 2.58 3.68
CA LEU A 51 16.42 1.77 4.73
C LEU A 51 17.62 0.96 4.20
N LYS A 52 17.49 0.35 3.02
CA LYS A 52 18.60 -0.36 2.37
C LYS A 52 19.75 0.58 2.02
N LEU A 53 19.44 1.79 1.54
CA LEU A 53 20.45 2.81 1.22
C LEU A 53 21.20 3.30 2.46
N ALA A 54 20.51 3.42 3.60
CA ALA A 54 21.12 3.82 4.87
C ALA A 54 22.14 2.80 5.39
N GLY A 55 21.94 1.51 5.13
CA GLY A 55 22.84 0.43 5.56
C GLY A 55 23.08 0.48 7.07
N ASP A 56 24.35 0.46 7.47
CA ASP A 56 24.76 0.51 8.90
C ASP A 56 25.13 1.93 9.38
N SER A 57 24.86 2.98 8.58
CA SER A 57 25.26 4.35 8.91
C SER A 57 24.32 4.99 9.93
N GLY A 58 24.76 5.09 11.20
CA GLY A 58 23.98 5.73 12.26
C GLY A 58 23.53 7.16 11.96
N VAL A 59 24.32 7.91 11.18
CA VAL A 59 23.94 9.26 10.71
C VAL A 59 22.79 9.19 9.70
N ALA A 60 22.84 8.25 8.75
CA ALA A 60 21.77 8.05 7.79
C ALA A 60 20.47 7.60 8.48
N TRP A 61 20.57 6.76 9.51
CA TRP A 61 19.44 6.37 10.36
C TRP A 61 18.80 7.57 11.07
N PHE A 62 19.61 8.44 11.66
CA PHE A 62 19.11 9.65 12.32
C PHE A 62 18.41 10.61 11.36
N MET A 63 18.95 10.78 10.15
CA MET A 63 18.32 11.61 9.11
C MET A 63 17.00 11.01 8.62
N LEU A 64 16.95 9.69 8.41
CA LEU A 64 15.76 9.00 7.95
C LEU A 64 14.64 9.04 9.00
N ASP A 65 14.96 8.89 10.28
CA ASP A 65 14.00 9.06 11.38
C ASP A 65 13.36 10.45 11.36
N GLY A 66 14.20 11.49 11.22
CA GLY A 66 13.72 12.88 11.08
C GLY A 66 12.81 13.08 9.87
N GLU A 67 13.12 12.49 8.72
CA GLU A 67 12.27 12.55 7.53
C GLU A 67 10.93 11.84 7.76
N LEU A 68 10.95 10.61 8.28
CA LEU A 68 9.74 9.82 8.52
C LEU A 68 8.83 10.44 9.58
N SER A 69 9.39 11.20 10.54
CA SER A 69 8.62 11.92 11.56
C SER A 69 7.72 13.02 10.98
N GLN A 70 8.01 13.50 9.76
CA GLN A 70 7.22 14.54 9.09
C GLN A 70 6.00 13.98 8.36
N ARG A 71 5.84 12.66 8.28
CA ARG A 71 4.68 12.05 7.61
C ARG A 71 3.39 12.42 8.34
N VAL A 72 2.44 12.96 7.59
CA VAL A 72 1.09 13.27 8.08
C VAL A 72 0.12 12.25 7.50
N PHE A 73 -0.78 11.73 8.35
CA PHE A 73 -1.87 10.90 7.88
C PHE A 73 -2.83 11.74 7.03
N VAL A 74 -2.96 11.38 5.76
CA VAL A 74 -3.96 11.93 4.86
C VAL A 74 -4.98 10.81 4.63
N PRO A 75 -6.22 10.95 5.10
CA PRO A 75 -7.23 9.92 4.86
C PRO A 75 -7.48 9.80 3.35
N PRO A 76 -7.59 8.58 2.81
CA PRO A 76 -7.81 8.40 1.39
C PRO A 76 -9.21 8.91 1.00
N ALA A 77 -9.35 9.35 -0.24
CA ALA A 77 -10.65 9.75 -0.77
C ALA A 77 -11.60 8.55 -0.68
N ALA A 78 -12.79 8.75 -0.09
CA ALA A 78 -13.74 7.67 0.12
C ALA A 78 -14.00 6.90 -1.18
N PRO A 79 -14.14 5.55 -1.13
CA PRO A 79 -14.49 4.77 -2.31
C PRO A 79 -15.75 5.36 -2.94
N ALA A 80 -15.66 5.69 -4.23
CA ALA A 80 -16.81 6.16 -4.97
C ALA A 80 -17.89 5.07 -4.94
N PRO A 81 -19.16 5.43 -4.66
CA PRO A 81 -20.26 4.47 -4.57
C PRO A 81 -20.57 3.81 -5.91
#